data_AF-A0A7X3KUY6-F1
#
_entry.id   AF-A0A7X3KUY6-F1
#
_cell.length_a   1.000
_cell.length_b   1.000
_cell.length_c   1.000
_cell.angle_alpha   90.00
_cell.angle_beta   90.00
_cell.angle_gamma   90.00
#
_symmetry.space_group_name_H-M   'P 1'
#
loop_
_entity.id
_entity.type
_entity.pdbx_description
1 polymer ?
#
loop_
_entity_poly.entity_id
_entity_poly.type
_entity_poly.pdbx_seq_one_letter_code
_entity_poly.pdbx_strand_id
1 'polypeptide(L)'
;MHLQIDERLRLYQAAFHYPTHIYGDPERWRREQLQAADELLRDGVIEAPEYLDMRDEVLAVHTHAVERTAGDALEMTGVYAVLDASNGGPVGRLERRFLSAGTRPELNHLTALHDANGQLQLMRDRRDPVGPVYGLEFHHQNGSCYKFRPLGFFHLGRIVPLITDPDHHQVVAALLLAAIEAGDQLQVELYRKRLRWSEFRTCPACSGRFSLREDCPNCNGIGLTERSLPP
;
A
#
# COMPACT_ATOMS: atom_id res chain seq x y z
N MET A 1 -35.98 -16.79 -0.58
CA MET A 1 -35.92 -15.68 0.40
C MET A 1 -35.61 -14.42 -0.39
N HIS A 2 -36.64 -13.79 -0.97
CA HIS A 2 -36.50 -12.58 -1.78
C HIS A 2 -36.48 -11.37 -0.86
N LEU A 3 -35.33 -10.71 -0.74
CA LEU A 3 -35.29 -9.33 -0.26
C LEU A 3 -36.05 -8.47 -1.27
N GLN A 4 -36.95 -7.60 -0.80
CA GLN A 4 -37.64 -6.64 -1.68
C GLN A 4 -36.59 -5.77 -2.38
N ILE A 5 -36.82 -5.44 -3.65
CA ILE A 5 -35.92 -4.63 -4.49
C ILE A 5 -35.52 -3.33 -3.77
N ASP A 6 -36.45 -2.72 -3.02
CA ASP A 6 -36.22 -1.53 -2.20
C ASP A 6 -35.21 -1.74 -1.06
N GLU A 7 -35.13 -2.95 -0.50
CA GLU A 7 -34.19 -3.30 0.57
C GLU A 7 -32.78 -3.51 0.01
N ARG A 8 -32.64 -4.13 -1.17
CA ARG A 8 -31.35 -4.20 -1.89
C ARG A 8 -30.90 -2.81 -2.31
N LEU A 9 -31.77 -2.00 -2.91
CA LEU A 9 -31.45 -0.62 -3.31
C LEU A 9 -31.01 0.23 -2.11
N ARG A 10 -31.68 0.08 -0.95
CA ARG A 10 -31.24 0.68 0.32
C ARG A 10 -29.86 0.22 0.76
N LEU A 11 -29.58 -1.08 0.68
CA LEU A 11 -28.27 -1.64 1.05
C LEU A 11 -27.16 -1.12 0.12
N TYR A 12 -27.45 -0.92 -1.17
CA TYR A 12 -26.53 -0.26 -2.11
C TYR A 12 -26.34 1.22 -1.76
N GLN A 13 -27.42 1.99 -1.59
CA GLN A 13 -27.32 3.40 -1.18
C GLN A 13 -26.59 3.58 0.17
N ALA A 14 -26.74 2.63 1.10
CA ALA A 14 -26.00 2.58 2.35
C ALA A 14 -24.52 2.15 2.18
N ALA A 15 -24.18 1.40 1.13
CA ALA A 15 -22.80 1.06 0.77
C ALA A 15 -22.08 2.19 0.02
N PHE A 16 -22.82 3.01 -0.75
CA PHE A 16 -22.32 4.24 -1.41
C PHE A 16 -22.16 5.43 -0.44
N HIS A 17 -22.54 5.28 0.83
CA HIS A 17 -22.12 6.19 1.89
C HIS A 17 -20.60 6.07 2.07
N TYR A 18 -19.85 6.91 1.34
CA TYR A 18 -18.38 7.04 1.29
C TYR A 18 -17.68 6.39 2.47
N PRO A 19 -17.35 5.09 2.37
CA PRO A 19 -16.78 4.45 3.51
C PRO A 19 -15.28 4.72 3.52
N THR A 20 -14.76 5.16 4.66
CA THR A 20 -13.33 5.45 4.90
C THR A 20 -12.38 4.30 4.54
N HIS A 21 -12.91 3.08 4.33
CA HIS A 21 -12.14 1.91 3.92
C HIS A 21 -11.68 1.91 2.46
N ILE A 22 -12.22 2.75 1.56
CA ILE A 22 -11.82 2.76 0.14
C ILE A 22 -10.32 3.05 -0.02
N TYR A 23 -9.79 3.99 0.76
CA TYR A 23 -8.37 4.39 0.72
C TYR A 23 -7.39 3.30 1.21
N GLY A 24 -7.90 2.21 1.78
CA GLY A 24 -7.10 1.05 2.17
C GLY A 24 -6.60 0.23 0.99
N ASP A 25 -7.49 -0.04 0.04
CA ASP A 25 -7.24 -0.85 -1.14
C ASP A 25 -8.29 -0.48 -2.22
N PRO A 26 -8.09 0.67 -2.93
CA PRO A 26 -9.06 1.18 -3.88
C PRO A 26 -9.38 0.18 -5.00
N GLU A 27 -8.38 -0.57 -5.45
CA GLU A 27 -8.52 -1.54 -6.54
C GLU A 27 -9.36 -2.76 -6.11
N ARG A 28 -9.16 -3.26 -4.88
CA ARG A 28 -10.05 -4.29 -4.33
C ARG A 28 -11.49 -3.80 -4.24
N TRP A 29 -11.71 -2.60 -3.69
CA TRP A 29 -13.05 -2.02 -3.58
C TRP A 29 -13.69 -1.87 -4.98
N ARG A 30 -12.95 -1.35 -5.96
CA ARG A 30 -13.43 -1.22 -7.35
C ARG A 30 -13.89 -2.55 -7.91
N ARG A 31 -13.10 -3.63 -7.74
CA ARG A 31 -13.50 -4.97 -8.20
C ARG A 31 -14.74 -5.48 -7.50
N GLU A 32 -14.82 -5.35 -6.18
CA GLU A 32 -15.97 -5.79 -5.39
C GLU A 32 -17.25 -5.06 -5.80
N GLN A 33 -17.19 -3.73 -6.01
CA GLN A 33 -18.36 -2.95 -6.45
C GLN A 33 -18.79 -3.23 -7.89
N LEU A 34 -17.83 -3.36 -8.82
CA LEU A 34 -18.16 -3.70 -10.21
C LEU A 34 -18.77 -5.10 -10.31
N GLN A 35 -18.26 -6.07 -9.54
CA GLN A 35 -18.85 -7.40 -9.45
C GLN A 35 -20.29 -7.34 -8.91
N ALA A 36 -20.53 -6.55 -7.87
CA ALA A 36 -21.87 -6.37 -7.31
C ALA A 36 -22.85 -5.76 -8.34
N ALA A 37 -22.40 -4.78 -9.11
CA ALA A 37 -23.18 -4.20 -10.21
C ALA A 37 -23.47 -5.22 -11.34
N ASP A 38 -22.49 -6.04 -11.71
CA ASP A 38 -22.68 -7.13 -12.69
C ASP A 38 -23.72 -8.16 -12.21
N GLU A 39 -23.71 -8.49 -10.92
CA GLU A 39 -24.67 -9.41 -10.31
C GLU A 39 -26.10 -8.82 -10.32
N LEU A 40 -26.24 -7.52 -10.03
CA LEU A 40 -27.54 -6.84 -10.08
C LEU A 40 -28.14 -6.81 -11.49
N LEU A 41 -27.33 -6.48 -12.50
CA LEU A 41 -27.79 -6.47 -13.88
C LEU A 41 -28.18 -7.88 -14.33
N ARG A 42 -27.39 -8.89 -13.98
CA ARG A 42 -27.68 -10.30 -14.29
C ARG A 42 -28.98 -10.77 -13.64
N ASP A 43 -29.23 -10.36 -12.40
CA ASP A 43 -30.45 -10.71 -11.65
C ASP A 43 -31.69 -9.93 -12.13
N GLY A 44 -31.55 -8.96 -13.06
CA GLY A 44 -32.63 -8.09 -13.52
C GLY A 44 -33.14 -7.14 -12.42
N VAL A 45 -32.30 -6.83 -11.43
CA VAL A 45 -32.65 -5.91 -10.34
C VAL A 45 -32.50 -4.46 -10.77
N ILE A 46 -31.56 -4.21 -11.68
CA ILE A 46 -31.29 -2.91 -12.29
C ILE A 46 -31.29 -3.06 -13.81
N GLU A 47 -31.63 -1.98 -14.50
CA GLU A 47 -31.62 -1.89 -15.95
C GLU A 47 -30.25 -1.42 -16.47
N ALA A 48 -30.02 -1.58 -17.78
CA ALA A 48 -28.76 -1.20 -18.42
C ALA A 48 -28.32 0.27 -18.16
N PRO A 49 -29.22 1.28 -18.16
CA PRO A 49 -28.83 2.65 -17.82
C PRO A 49 -28.31 2.80 -16.38
N GLU A 50 -29.01 2.21 -15.41
CA GLU A 50 -28.62 2.26 -13.99
C GLU A 50 -27.27 1.57 -13.76
N TYR A 51 -27.02 0.45 -14.46
CA TYR A 51 -25.72 -0.22 -14.43
C TYR A 51 -24.58 0.67 -14.96
N LEU A 52 -24.82 1.44 -16.03
CA LEU A 52 -23.81 2.37 -16.54
C LEU A 52 -23.51 3.48 -15.54
N ASP A 53 -24.54 4.09 -14.97
CA ASP A 53 -24.40 5.13 -13.93
C ASP A 53 -23.60 4.61 -12.72
N MET A 54 -23.92 3.41 -12.25
CA MET A 54 -23.19 2.76 -11.14
C MET A 54 -21.72 2.52 -11.48
N ARG A 55 -21.42 2.09 -12.71
CA ARG A 55 -20.02 1.87 -13.13
C ARG A 55 -19.23 3.16 -13.19
N ASP A 56 -19.84 4.22 -13.73
CA ASP A 56 -19.20 5.52 -13.82
C ASP A 56 -18.91 6.10 -12.43
N GLU A 57 -19.84 5.95 -11.48
CA GLU A 57 -19.64 6.35 -10.09
C GLU A 57 -18.50 5.56 -9.43
N VAL A 58 -18.49 4.22 -9.58
CA VAL A 58 -17.41 3.37 -9.04
C VAL A 58 -16.05 3.76 -9.61
N LEU A 59 -15.95 4.04 -10.91
CA LEU A 59 -14.71 4.46 -11.55
C LEU A 59 -14.26 5.85 -11.10
N ALA A 60 -15.19 6.79 -10.92
CA ALA A 60 -14.92 8.12 -10.41
C ALA A 60 -14.38 8.06 -8.96
N VAL A 61 -15.06 7.32 -8.08
CA VAL A 61 -14.64 7.12 -6.69
C VAL A 61 -13.30 6.41 -6.59
N HIS A 62 -13.09 5.36 -7.39
CA HIS A 62 -11.81 4.69 -7.47
C HIS A 62 -10.68 5.65 -7.88
N THR A 63 -10.89 6.42 -8.94
CA THR A 63 -9.91 7.40 -9.44
C THR A 63 -9.58 8.42 -8.36
N HIS A 64 -10.61 8.96 -7.71
CA HIS A 64 -10.43 9.88 -6.59
C HIS A 64 -9.60 9.26 -5.45
N ALA A 65 -9.91 8.03 -5.05
CA ALA A 65 -9.18 7.34 -3.98
C ALA A 65 -7.73 7.04 -4.36
N VAL A 66 -7.46 6.65 -5.62
CA VAL A 66 -6.10 6.45 -6.15
C VAL A 66 -5.31 7.76 -6.12
N GLU A 67 -5.92 8.86 -6.58
CA GLU A 67 -5.26 10.18 -6.57
C GLU A 67 -4.94 10.64 -5.14
N ARG A 68 -5.87 10.46 -4.20
CA ARG A 68 -5.65 10.84 -2.79
C ARG A 68 -4.57 10.00 -2.13
N THR A 69 -4.46 8.72 -2.47
CA THR A 69 -3.52 7.78 -1.83
C THR A 69 -2.20 7.65 -2.58
N ALA A 70 -2.06 8.28 -3.76
CA ALA A 70 -0.85 8.19 -4.59
C ALA A 70 0.42 8.68 -3.86
N GLY A 71 0.26 9.59 -2.89
CA GLY A 71 1.36 10.11 -2.06
C GLY A 71 1.62 9.31 -0.78
N ASP A 72 0.83 8.29 -0.48
CA ASP A 72 1.02 7.49 0.73
C ASP A 72 2.26 6.61 0.58
N ALA A 73 3.19 6.76 1.51
CA ALA A 73 4.33 5.86 1.59
C ALA A 73 4.05 4.58 2.39
N LEU A 74 2.99 4.58 3.19
CA LEU A 74 2.55 3.43 3.94
C LEU A 74 1.74 2.46 3.07
N GLU A 75 2.38 1.42 2.55
CA GLU A 75 1.69 0.40 1.76
C GLU A 75 0.82 -0.50 2.65
N MET A 76 -0.38 -0.86 2.18
CA MET A 76 -1.27 -1.82 2.87
C MET A 76 -0.58 -3.16 3.16
N THR A 77 0.24 -3.66 2.23
CA THR A 77 0.98 -4.92 2.44
C THR A 77 2.29 -4.73 3.19
N GLY A 78 2.69 -3.50 3.49
CA GLY A 78 3.97 -3.21 4.09
C GLY A 78 4.09 -3.73 5.52
N VAL A 79 5.33 -4.02 5.91
CA VAL A 79 5.74 -4.45 7.25
C VAL A 79 6.83 -3.51 7.71
N TYR A 80 6.62 -2.87 8.85
CA TYR A 80 7.50 -1.83 9.35
C TYR A 80 7.84 -2.04 10.83
N ALA A 81 9.09 -1.79 11.21
CA ALA A 81 9.45 -1.58 12.60
C ALA A 81 8.99 -0.18 13.00
N VAL A 82 8.44 -0.03 14.20
CA VAL A 82 8.09 1.28 14.76
C VAL A 82 9.21 1.67 15.71
N LEU A 83 9.85 2.80 15.43
CA LEU A 83 10.96 3.35 16.21
C LEU A 83 10.52 4.63 16.90
N ASP A 84 10.95 4.83 18.14
CA ASP A 84 10.79 6.11 18.84
C ASP A 84 11.72 7.15 18.22
N ALA A 85 11.18 8.28 17.75
CA ALA A 85 11.99 9.29 17.06
C ALA A 85 13.01 9.98 17.99
N SER A 86 12.79 9.96 19.31
CA SER A 86 13.66 10.61 20.29
C SER A 86 14.97 9.84 20.54
N ASN A 87 14.93 8.51 20.49
CA ASN A 87 16.06 7.66 20.85
C ASN A 87 16.40 6.59 19.79
N GLY A 88 15.59 6.43 18.75
CA GLY A 88 15.76 5.45 17.66
C GLY A 88 15.45 4.00 18.05
N GLY A 89 15.02 3.75 19.28
CA GLY A 89 14.76 2.43 19.82
C GLY A 89 13.46 1.81 19.27
N PRO A 90 13.43 0.49 19.03
CA PRO A 90 12.21 -0.19 18.58
C PRO A 90 11.15 -0.22 19.68
N VAL A 91 9.95 0.20 19.35
CA VAL A 91 8.79 0.23 20.27
C VAL A 91 7.65 -0.68 19.82
N GLY A 92 7.66 -1.10 18.56
CA GLY A 92 6.59 -1.95 18.02
C GLY A 92 6.81 -2.33 16.57
N ARG A 93 5.73 -2.85 15.98
CA ARG A 93 5.67 -3.29 14.59
C ARG A 93 4.32 -2.96 13.99
N LEU A 94 4.34 -2.45 12.76
CA LEU A 94 3.16 -2.16 11.96
C LEU A 94 3.07 -3.17 10.83
N GLU A 95 1.98 -3.91 10.78
CA GLU A 95 1.72 -4.99 9.83
C GLU A 95 0.29 -4.90 9.30
N ARG A 96 0.11 -4.83 7.97
CA ARG A 96 -1.24 -4.75 7.37
C ARG A 96 -2.07 -3.61 7.99
N ARG A 97 -1.39 -2.46 8.21
CA ARG A 97 -1.91 -1.28 8.91
C ARG A 97 -2.30 -1.49 10.38
N PHE A 98 -2.02 -2.63 10.99
CA PHE A 98 -2.23 -2.84 12.43
C PHE A 98 -0.92 -2.65 13.20
N LEU A 99 -0.93 -1.77 14.19
CA LEU A 99 0.22 -1.48 15.04
C LEU A 99 0.11 -2.29 16.33
N SER A 100 1.18 -3.04 16.60
CA SER A 100 1.41 -3.75 17.86
C SER A 100 2.65 -3.20 18.55
N ALA A 101 2.58 -2.89 19.84
CA ALA A 101 3.67 -2.26 20.57
C ALA A 101 3.89 -2.91 21.94
N GLY A 102 5.01 -3.60 22.11
CA GLY A 102 5.30 -4.30 23.37
C GLY A 102 5.66 -3.35 24.52
N THR A 103 6.43 -2.30 24.23
CA THR A 103 7.05 -1.43 25.24
C THR A 103 6.33 -0.10 25.46
N ARG A 104 5.33 0.22 24.62
CA ARG A 104 4.56 1.46 24.65
C ARG A 104 3.06 1.15 24.63
N PRO A 105 2.40 0.98 25.80
CA PRO A 105 0.98 0.62 25.87
C PRO A 105 0.05 1.59 25.12
N GLU A 106 0.40 2.87 25.05
CA GLU A 106 -0.33 3.89 24.30
C GLU A 106 -0.42 3.58 22.79
N LEU A 107 0.52 2.80 22.26
CA LEU A 107 0.57 2.40 20.87
C LEU A 107 -0.17 1.08 20.58
N ASN A 108 -0.67 0.38 21.59
CA ASN A 108 -1.34 -0.89 21.37
C ASN A 108 -2.72 -0.75 20.72
N HIS A 109 -3.03 -1.70 19.84
CA HIS A 109 -4.31 -1.85 19.15
C HIS A 109 -4.67 -0.66 18.24
N LEU A 110 -3.67 -0.01 17.64
CA LEU A 110 -3.91 1.04 16.67
C LEU A 110 -4.01 0.48 15.26
N THR A 111 -4.87 1.06 14.44
CA THR A 111 -5.02 0.72 13.02
C THR A 111 -4.82 1.97 12.18
N ALA A 112 -3.95 1.93 11.18
CA ALA A 112 -3.78 2.99 10.20
C ALA A 112 -4.97 3.01 9.24
N LEU A 113 -5.74 4.08 9.28
CA LEU A 113 -6.93 4.28 8.46
C LEU A 113 -6.95 5.71 7.95
N HIS A 114 -7.47 5.91 6.76
CA HIS A 114 -7.72 7.24 6.24
C HIS A 114 -8.98 7.80 6.89
N ASP A 115 -8.93 9.07 7.28
CA ASP A 115 -10.11 9.80 7.74
C ASP A 115 -11.00 10.26 6.57
N ALA A 116 -12.07 10.97 6.88
CA ALA A 116 -13.01 11.51 5.89
C ALA A 116 -12.36 12.52 4.92
N ASN A 117 -11.25 13.17 5.32
CA ASN A 117 -10.50 14.11 4.49
C ASN A 117 -9.42 13.41 3.64
N GLY A 118 -9.26 12.09 3.79
CA GLY A 118 -8.23 11.29 3.14
C GLY A 118 -6.85 11.41 3.79
N GLN A 119 -6.75 11.94 5.01
CA GLN A 119 -5.49 11.94 5.77
C GLN A 119 -5.33 10.58 6.45
N LEU A 120 -4.17 9.94 6.28
CA LEU A 120 -3.85 8.72 7.00
C LEU A 120 -3.65 9.03 8.49
N GLN A 121 -4.32 8.28 9.35
CA GLN A 121 -4.25 8.41 10.80
C GLN A 121 -4.12 7.04 11.47
N LEU A 122 -3.48 6.98 12.63
CA LEU A 122 -3.65 5.84 13.52
C LEU A 122 -4.89 6.03 14.37
N MET A 123 -5.77 5.04 14.34
CA MET A 123 -7.03 5.03 15.09
C MET A 123 -7.04 3.89 16.10
N ARG A 124 -7.49 4.20 17.31
CA ARG A 124 -7.82 3.19 18.33
C ARG A 124 -9.20 2.63 18.03
N ASP A 125 -9.30 1.31 18.07
CA ASP A 125 -10.54 0.56 17.81
C ASP A 125 -11.25 0.97 16.50
N ARG A 126 -10.47 1.48 15.53
CA ARG A 126 -10.94 2.01 14.24
C ARG A 126 -11.93 3.19 14.32
N ARG A 127 -11.96 3.90 15.45
CA ARG A 127 -12.91 4.99 15.69
C ARG A 127 -12.24 6.24 16.21
N ASP A 128 -11.38 6.07 17.22
CA ASP A 128 -10.81 7.21 17.93
C ASP A 128 -9.46 7.57 17.32
N PRO A 129 -9.33 8.73 16.64
CA PRO A 129 -8.05 9.14 16.08
C PRO A 129 -7.04 9.39 17.19
N VAL A 130 -5.86 8.80 17.05
CA VAL A 130 -4.74 8.95 18.00
C VAL A 130 -3.66 9.87 17.43
N GLY A 131 -3.63 10.04 16.11
CA GLY A 131 -2.82 11.06 15.45
C GLY A 131 -2.54 10.77 13.97
N PRO A 132 -2.07 11.77 13.22
CA PRO A 132 -1.82 11.66 11.80
C PRO A 132 -0.51 10.91 11.48
N VAL A 133 -0.48 10.33 10.28
CA VAL A 133 0.70 9.73 9.66
C VAL A 133 1.09 10.56 8.44
N TYR A 134 2.34 11.03 8.39
CA TYR A 134 2.92 11.75 7.25
C TYR A 134 4.11 10.94 6.72
N GLY A 135 4.00 10.41 5.50
CA GLY A 135 4.97 9.42 5.01
C GLY A 135 5.03 8.20 5.93
N LEU A 136 6.19 7.94 6.51
CA LEU A 136 6.47 6.91 7.52
C LEU A 136 6.70 7.52 8.91
N GLU A 137 6.20 8.72 9.17
CA GLU A 137 6.22 9.32 10.51
C GLU A 137 4.81 9.36 11.09
N PHE A 138 4.66 8.89 12.33
CA PHE A 138 3.43 8.94 13.09
C PHE A 138 3.57 9.95 14.24
N HIS A 139 2.70 10.96 14.23
CA HIS A 139 2.66 12.01 15.23
C HIS A 139 1.53 11.72 16.21
N HIS A 140 1.88 11.21 17.40
CA HIS A 140 0.89 10.87 18.42
C HIS A 140 0.37 12.13 19.10
N GLN A 141 -0.92 12.16 19.45
CA GLN A 141 -1.58 13.27 20.16
C GLN A 141 -0.96 13.67 21.52
N ASN A 142 -0.04 12.84 22.05
CA ASN A 142 0.67 13.13 23.31
C ASN A 142 1.98 13.90 23.06
N GLY A 143 2.26 14.31 21.83
CA GLY A 143 3.48 15.00 21.41
C GLY A 143 4.63 14.10 21.01
N SER A 144 4.51 12.76 21.16
CA SER A 144 5.55 11.82 20.71
C SER A 144 5.52 11.63 19.20
N CYS A 145 6.69 11.43 18.60
CA CYS A 145 6.83 11.08 17.19
C CYS A 145 7.48 9.69 17.05
N TYR A 146 6.98 8.92 16.10
CA TYR A 146 7.45 7.57 15.80
C TYR A 146 7.76 7.43 14.32
N LYS A 147 8.81 6.67 13.99
CA LYS A 147 9.24 6.42 12.60
C LYS A 147 8.95 4.97 12.23
N PHE A 148 8.39 4.74 11.05
CA PHE A 148 8.20 3.43 10.48
C PHE A 148 9.38 3.10 9.58
N ARG A 149 10.19 2.13 10.00
CA ARG A 149 11.31 1.64 9.19
C ARG A 149 10.86 0.40 8.41
N PRO A 150 10.91 0.39 7.06
CA PRO A 150 10.55 -0.77 6.26
C PRO A 150 11.33 -2.03 6.66
N LEU A 151 10.64 -3.16 6.76
CA LEU A 151 11.23 -4.49 7.00
C LEU A 151 10.95 -5.46 5.84
N GLY A 152 9.92 -5.19 5.04
CA GLY A 152 9.44 -6.07 3.98
C GLY A 152 7.95 -5.92 3.76
N PHE A 153 7.34 -6.87 3.06
CA PHE A 153 5.91 -6.83 2.76
C PHE A 153 5.27 -8.22 2.81
N PHE A 154 3.96 -8.28 3.03
CA PHE A 154 3.18 -9.50 2.93
C PHE A 154 2.92 -9.88 1.47
N HIS A 155 3.16 -11.13 1.14
CA HIS A 155 2.81 -11.76 -0.12
C HIS A 155 2.43 -13.22 0.13
N LEU A 156 1.24 -13.63 -0.32
CA LEU A 156 0.70 -15.00 -0.19
C LEU A 156 0.83 -15.57 1.24
N GLY A 157 0.47 -14.77 2.25
CA GLY A 157 0.49 -15.18 3.65
C GLY A 157 1.88 -15.23 4.30
N ARG A 158 2.93 -14.82 3.59
CA ARG A 158 4.30 -14.78 4.10
C ARG A 158 4.86 -13.37 4.06
N ILE A 159 5.77 -13.07 4.97
CA ILE A 159 6.54 -11.83 4.93
C ILE A 159 7.75 -12.06 4.02
N VAL A 160 7.80 -11.28 2.95
CA VAL A 160 8.96 -11.18 2.07
C VAL A 160 9.84 -10.06 2.61
N PRO A 161 11.08 -10.35 3.03
CA PRO A 161 11.96 -9.35 3.62
C PRO A 161 12.44 -8.33 2.58
N LEU A 162 12.82 -7.15 3.09
CA LEU A 162 13.52 -6.12 2.34
C LEU A 162 14.82 -6.68 1.74
N ILE A 163 15.18 -6.23 0.53
CA ILE A 163 16.48 -6.57 -0.08
C ILE A 163 17.53 -5.60 0.45
N THR A 164 18.42 -6.10 1.31
CA THR A 164 19.53 -5.37 1.95
C THR A 164 20.91 -5.77 1.39
N ASP A 165 20.94 -6.68 0.42
CA ASP A 165 22.15 -7.13 -0.26
C ASP A 165 22.13 -6.73 -1.76
N PRO A 166 23.19 -6.09 -2.28
CA PRO A 166 23.23 -5.60 -3.65
C PRO A 166 23.23 -6.73 -4.69
N ASP A 167 23.85 -7.88 -4.40
CA ASP A 167 23.86 -9.02 -5.32
C ASP A 167 22.47 -9.61 -5.46
N HIS A 168 21.74 -9.74 -4.34
CA HIS A 168 20.34 -10.14 -4.33
C HIS A 168 19.46 -9.17 -5.13
N HIS A 169 19.71 -7.85 -5.06
CA HIS A 169 19.02 -6.88 -5.91
C HIS A 169 19.26 -7.16 -7.40
N GLN A 170 20.51 -7.39 -7.80
CA GLN A 170 20.86 -7.68 -9.19
C GLN A 170 20.21 -8.97 -9.69
N VAL A 171 20.18 -10.03 -8.87
CA VAL A 171 19.49 -11.28 -9.19
C VAL A 171 18.01 -11.04 -9.45
N VAL A 172 17.32 -10.29 -8.60
CA VAL A 172 15.89 -9.98 -8.79
C VAL A 172 15.66 -9.11 -10.03
N ALA A 173 16.57 -8.18 -10.33
CA ALA A 173 16.50 -7.38 -11.56
C ALA A 173 16.66 -8.25 -12.82
N ALA A 174 17.56 -9.22 -12.80
CA ALA A 174 17.70 -10.19 -13.89
C ALA A 174 16.46 -11.09 -14.04
N LEU A 175 15.90 -11.57 -12.92
CA LEU A 175 14.65 -12.36 -12.91
C LEU A 175 13.46 -11.56 -13.45
N LEU A 176 13.39 -10.25 -13.17
CA LEU A 176 12.38 -9.37 -13.74
C LEU A 176 12.49 -9.34 -15.27
N LEU A 177 13.69 -9.19 -15.83
CA LEU A 177 13.88 -9.19 -17.29
C LEU A 177 13.47 -10.53 -17.91
N ALA A 178 13.90 -11.64 -17.32
CA ALA A 178 13.52 -12.98 -17.78
C ALA A 178 11.98 -13.19 -17.73
N ALA A 179 11.31 -12.72 -16.70
CA ALA A 179 9.84 -12.79 -16.59
C ALA A 179 9.14 -11.92 -17.64
N ILE A 180 9.68 -10.74 -17.97
CA ILE A 180 9.18 -9.89 -19.05
C ILE A 180 9.30 -10.61 -20.39
N GLU A 181 10.47 -11.20 -20.68
CA GLU A 181 10.71 -11.97 -21.91
C GLU A 181 9.80 -13.19 -22.02
N ALA A 182 9.51 -13.86 -20.90
CA ALA A 182 8.60 -14.99 -20.85
C ALA A 182 7.10 -14.61 -20.90
N GLY A 183 6.77 -13.32 -20.77
CA GLY A 183 5.38 -12.85 -20.71
C GLY A 183 4.64 -13.21 -19.41
N ASP A 184 5.34 -13.61 -18.35
CA ASP A 184 4.75 -13.98 -17.06
C ASP A 184 4.44 -12.73 -16.22
N GLN A 185 3.26 -12.15 -16.44
CA GLN A 185 2.84 -10.91 -15.79
C GLN A 185 2.81 -11.00 -14.26
N LEU A 186 2.46 -12.16 -13.69
CA LEU A 186 2.39 -12.34 -12.24
C LEU A 186 3.80 -12.24 -11.62
N GLN A 187 4.79 -12.87 -12.24
CA GLN A 187 6.18 -12.75 -11.80
C GLN A 187 6.73 -11.34 -12.04
N VAL A 188 6.37 -10.69 -13.15
CA VAL A 188 6.75 -9.30 -13.42
C VAL A 188 6.28 -8.36 -12.30
N GLU A 189 5.01 -8.45 -11.90
CA GLU A 189 4.47 -7.63 -10.81
C GLU A 189 5.18 -7.90 -9.47
N LEU A 190 5.43 -9.17 -9.15
CA LEU A 190 6.13 -9.57 -7.94
C LEU A 190 7.57 -9.03 -7.91
N TYR A 191 8.35 -9.23 -8.98
CA TYR A 191 9.75 -8.78 -9.02
C TYR A 191 9.85 -7.26 -9.05
N ARG A 192 8.95 -6.55 -9.75
CA ARG A 192 8.87 -5.08 -9.63
C ARG A 192 8.63 -4.64 -8.20
N LYS A 193 7.70 -5.29 -7.48
CA LYS A 193 7.44 -4.98 -6.07
C LYS A 193 8.65 -5.29 -5.19
N ARG A 194 9.31 -6.43 -5.40
CA ARG A 194 10.55 -6.81 -4.70
C ARG A 194 11.64 -5.75 -4.85
N LEU A 195 11.86 -5.24 -6.06
CA LEU A 195 12.84 -4.18 -6.32
C LEU A 195 12.43 -2.83 -5.71
N ARG A 196 11.13 -2.52 -5.61
CA ARG A 196 10.68 -1.33 -4.87
C ARG A 196 11.01 -1.42 -3.38
N TRP A 197 10.94 -2.63 -2.82
CA TRP A 197 11.31 -2.99 -1.44
C TRP A 197 12.79 -3.41 -1.33
N SER A 198 13.67 -2.64 -1.97
CA SER A 198 15.12 -2.78 -1.88
C SER A 198 15.75 -1.50 -1.37
N GLU A 199 16.81 -1.65 -0.57
CA GLU A 199 17.70 -0.55 -0.16
C GLU A 199 18.56 -0.02 -1.31
N PHE A 200 18.48 -0.63 -2.49
CA PHE A 200 19.25 -0.23 -3.66
C PHE A 200 18.33 0.24 -4.78
N ARG A 201 18.88 1.09 -5.63
CA ARG A 201 18.33 1.46 -6.94
C ARG A 201 19.44 1.44 -7.97
N THR A 202 19.08 1.28 -9.24
CA THR A 202 20.01 1.46 -10.36
C THR A 202 20.70 2.83 -10.25
N CYS A 203 22.03 2.83 -10.39
CA CYS A 203 22.80 4.06 -10.33
C CYS A 203 22.32 5.04 -11.41
N PRO A 204 21.92 6.27 -11.08
CA PRO A 204 21.41 7.21 -12.07
C PRO A 204 22.50 7.68 -13.05
N ALA A 205 23.79 7.62 -12.66
CA ALA A 205 24.91 8.07 -13.49
C ALA A 205 25.26 7.06 -14.60
N CYS A 206 25.49 5.79 -14.26
CA CYS A 206 25.84 4.77 -15.25
C CYS A 206 24.62 3.99 -15.76
N SER A 207 23.46 4.08 -15.09
CA SER A 207 22.26 3.28 -15.37
C SER A 207 22.52 1.75 -15.38
N GLY A 208 23.58 1.29 -14.69
CA GLY A 208 24.02 -0.10 -14.74
C GLY A 208 24.66 -0.52 -16.08
N ARG A 209 24.91 0.41 -17.00
CA ARG A 209 25.52 0.11 -18.31
C ARG A 209 26.97 -0.29 -18.15
N PHE A 210 27.33 -1.46 -18.67
CA PHE A 210 28.67 -2.04 -18.53
C PHE A 210 29.81 -1.06 -18.85
N SER A 211 29.72 -0.38 -20.01
CA SER A 211 30.73 0.57 -20.48
C SER A 211 30.92 1.83 -19.62
N LEU A 212 29.95 2.16 -18.78
CA LEU A 212 30.00 3.32 -17.88
C LEU A 212 30.13 2.93 -16.42
N ARG A 213 29.95 1.64 -16.09
CA ARG A 213 29.82 1.16 -14.72
C ARG A 213 31.18 1.01 -14.06
N GLU A 214 32.15 0.41 -14.75
CA GLU A 214 33.45 0.03 -14.17
C GLU A 214 34.17 1.23 -13.52
N ASP A 215 34.18 2.38 -14.21
CA ASP A 215 34.81 3.60 -13.72
C ASP A 215 33.83 4.60 -13.07
N CYS A 216 32.61 4.17 -12.71
CA CYS A 216 31.60 5.08 -12.19
C CYS A 216 31.89 5.47 -10.72
N PRO A 217 32.25 6.73 -10.42
CA PRO A 217 32.55 7.15 -9.06
C PRO A 217 31.30 7.19 -8.15
N ASN A 218 30.10 7.20 -8.75
CA ASN A 218 28.85 7.28 -8.00
C ASN A 218 28.39 5.92 -7.45
N CYS A 219 28.85 4.81 -8.04
CA CYS A 219 28.50 3.46 -7.59
C CYS A 219 29.71 2.53 -7.40
N ASN A 220 30.93 3.06 -7.57
CA ASN A 220 32.18 2.32 -7.43
C ASN A 220 32.18 0.97 -8.17
N GLY A 221 31.72 0.95 -9.42
CA GLY A 221 31.67 -0.30 -10.21
C GLY A 221 30.46 -1.20 -9.98
N ILE A 222 29.64 -0.97 -8.94
CA ILE A 222 28.53 -1.87 -8.57
C ILE A 222 27.32 -1.69 -9.50
N GLY A 223 27.14 -0.49 -10.06
CA GLY A 223 25.96 -0.15 -10.87
C GLY A 223 24.69 0.12 -10.06
N LEU A 224 24.78 0.05 -8.73
CA LEU A 224 23.71 0.35 -7.77
C LEU A 224 24.14 1.49 -6.85
N THR A 225 23.16 2.25 -6.39
CA THR A 225 23.32 3.21 -5.30
C THR A 225 22.33 2.90 -4.21
N GLU A 226 22.67 3.18 -2.96
CA GLU A 226 21.71 3.16 -1.88
C GLU A 226 20.54 4.10 -2.20
N ARG A 227 19.35 3.60 -1.90
CA ARG A 227 18.10 4.32 -1.94
C ARG A 227 17.81 4.74 -0.52
N SER A 228 17.56 6.02 -0.31
CA SER A 228 16.70 6.42 0.79
C SER A 228 15.37 5.68 0.56
N LEU A 229 15.14 4.60 1.31
CA LEU A 229 13.86 3.90 1.31
C LEU A 229 12.77 4.99 1.38
N PRO A 230 11.68 4.87 0.61
CA PRO A 230 10.66 5.91 0.58
C PRO A 230 10.37 6.36 2.02
N PRO A 231 10.34 7.68 2.28
CA PRO A 231 10.07 8.20 3.59
C PRO A 231 8.72 7.75 4.05
#